data_AF-A0A1R1ESJ2-F1
#
_entry.id   AF-A0A1R1ESJ2-F1
#
_cell.length_a   1.000
_cell.length_b   1.000
_cell.length_c   1.000
_cell.angle_alpha   90.00
_cell.angle_beta   90.00
_cell.angle_gamma   90.00
#
_symmetry.space_group_name_H-M   'P 1'
#
loop_
_entity.id
_entity.type
_entity.pdbx_description
1 polymer ?
#
loop_
_entity_poly.entity_id
_entity_poly.type
_entity_poly.pdbx_seq_one_letter_code
_entity_poly.pdbx_strand_id
1 'polypeptide(L)'
;MDKLTEIRKEHEDLQQTVSERPEYRIEAMKVLANINYLLQLVETQAKALEFYADANNWRMDAPGFVDLSVAEKDHGQRAREALTQV
;
A
#
# COMPACT_ATOMS: atom_id res chain seq x y z
N MET A 1 6.40 14.55 2.01
CA MET A 1 6.75 13.26 2.64
C MET A 1 5.47 12.47 2.66
N ASP A 2 5.45 11.28 2.07
CA ASP A 2 4.24 10.43 2.01
C ASP A 2 3.78 10.07 3.43
N LYS A 3 2.47 10.11 3.69
CA LYS A 3 1.89 9.89 5.02
C LYS A 3 2.20 8.49 5.53
N LEU A 4 2.32 7.50 4.63
CA LEU A 4 2.72 6.14 4.98
C LEU A 4 4.14 6.07 5.54
N THR A 5 5.05 6.85 4.97
CA THR A 5 6.44 6.96 5.42
C THR A 5 6.53 7.57 6.83
N GLU A 6 5.70 8.58 7.12
CA GLU A 6 5.59 9.18 8.46
C GLU A 6 5.09 8.16 9.49
N ILE A 7 4.00 7.44 9.19
CA ILE A 7 3.42 6.43 10.09
C ILE A 7 4.39 5.28 10.34
N ARG A 8 5.15 4.84 9.32
CA ARG A 8 6.16 3.78 9.50
C ARG A 8 7.26 4.21 10.46
N LYS A 9 7.74 5.44 10.33
CA LYS A 9 8.75 5.98 11.25
C LYS A 9 8.23 6.03 12.69
N GLU A 10 7.01 6.54 12.89
CA GLU A 10 6.39 6.58 14.23
C GLU A 10 6.19 5.18 14.83
N HIS A 11 5.86 4.18 14.00
CA HIS A 11 5.75 2.79 14.42
C HIS A 11 7.09 2.20 14.87
N GLU A 12 8.17 2.47 14.13
CA GLU A 12 9.53 2.05 14.48
C GLU A 12 9.99 2.67 15.81
N ASP A 13 9.78 3.99 15.99
CA ASP A 13 10.09 4.71 17.23
C ASP A 13 9.30 4.16 18.44
N LEU A 14 8.03 3.82 18.23
CA LEU A 14 7.18 3.21 19.25
C LEU A 14 7.62 1.78 19.60
N GLN A 15 8.04 1.00 18.61
CA GLN A 15 8.58 -0.35 18.82
C GLN A 15 9.85 -0.33 19.65
N GLN A 16 10.74 0.63 19.39
CA GLN A 16 11.93 0.83 20.22
C GLN A 16 11.54 1.20 21.67
N THR A 17 10.63 2.17 21.85
CA THR A 17 10.18 2.63 23.18
C THR A 17 9.55 1.51 24.01
N VAL A 18 8.73 0.66 23.38
CA VAL A 18 8.10 -0.49 24.05
C VAL A 18 9.12 -1.56 24.43
N SER A 19 10.16 -1.75 23.62
CA SER A 19 11.22 -2.72 23.93
C SER A 19 12.02 -2.34 25.18
N GLU A 20 12.12 -1.05 25.49
CA GLU A 20 12.83 -0.49 26.64
C GLU A 20 11.97 -0.43 27.91
N ARG A 21 10.66 -0.69 27.82
CA ARG A 21 9.70 -0.63 28.94
C ARG A 21 8.99 -1.97 29.18
N PRO A 22 9.46 -2.78 30.14
CA PRO A 22 8.95 -4.13 30.40
C PRO A 22 7.46 -4.18 30.79
N GLU A 23 6.97 -3.13 31.44
CA GLU A 23 5.63 -3.02 32.01
C GLU A 23 4.48 -2.94 30.99
N TYR A 24 4.78 -2.60 29.73
CA TYR A 24 3.78 -2.54 28.64
C TYR A 24 4.05 -3.55 27.52
N ARG A 25 5.06 -4.42 27.70
CA ARG A 25 5.67 -5.18 26.60
C ARG A 25 4.70 -6.12 25.88
N ILE A 26 3.84 -6.84 26.58
CA ILE A 26 3.00 -7.89 25.96
C ILE A 26 1.88 -7.28 25.11
N GLU A 27 1.08 -6.38 25.69
CA GLU A 27 -0.05 -5.74 25.01
C GLU A 27 0.43 -4.77 23.93
N ALA A 28 1.48 -3.99 24.18
CA ALA A 28 2.00 -3.05 23.20
C ALA A 28 2.68 -3.76 22.02
N MET A 29 3.36 -4.90 22.24
CA MET A 29 3.89 -5.69 21.12
C MET A 29 2.78 -6.26 20.22
N LYS A 30 1.63 -6.65 20.78
CA LYS A 30 0.48 -7.08 19.97
C LYS A 30 -0.09 -5.95 19.12
N VAL A 31 -0.24 -4.75 19.70
CA VAL A 31 -0.71 -3.57 18.96
C VAL A 31 0.27 -3.18 17.87
N LEU A 32 1.58 -3.18 18.14
CA LEU A 32 2.62 -2.92 17.15
C LEU A 32 2.60 -3.95 16.01
N ALA A 33 2.40 -5.24 16.31
CA ALA A 33 2.28 -6.26 15.28
C ALA A 33 1.07 -6.00 14.35
N ASN A 34 -0.07 -5.60 14.92
CA ASN A 34 -1.26 -5.26 14.14
C ASN A 34 -1.04 -4.02 13.26
N ILE A 35 -0.40 -2.97 13.78
CA ILE A 35 -0.08 -1.77 13.01
C ILE A 35 0.88 -2.11 11.85
N ASN A 36 1.91 -2.93 12.12
CA ASN A 36 2.83 -3.38 11.07
C ASN A 36 2.11 -4.18 9.97
N TYR A 37 1.19 -5.07 10.34
CA TYR A 37 0.37 -5.80 9.38
C TYR A 37 -0.47 -4.85 8.51
N LEU A 38 -1.12 -3.84 9.12
CA LEU A 38 -1.91 -2.85 8.38
C LEU A 38 -1.03 -2.03 7.42
N LEU A 39 0.16 -1.61 7.85
CA LEU A 39 1.12 -0.93 6.98
C LEU A 39 1.50 -1.78 5.78
N GLN A 40 1.84 -3.06 5.99
CA GLN A 40 2.17 -3.99 4.90
C GLN A 40 0.99 -4.20 3.94
N LEU A 41 -0.25 -4.25 4.45
CA LEU A 41 -1.44 -4.39 3.63
C LEU A 41 -1.64 -3.17 2.72
N VAL A 42 -1.52 -1.96 3.28
CA VAL A 42 -1.65 -0.71 2.52
C VAL A 42 -0.56 -0.60 1.46
N GLU A 43 0.69 -0.95 1.78
CA GLU A 43 1.78 -0.96 0.78
C GLU A 43 1.54 -1.94 -0.36
N THR A 44 1.03 -3.13 -0.04
CA THR A 44 0.71 -4.15 -1.03
C THR A 44 -0.39 -3.65 -1.96
N GLN A 45 -1.41 -2.99 -1.40
CA GLN A 45 -2.48 -2.38 -2.17
C GLN A 45 -1.99 -1.20 -3.02
N ALA A 46 -1.13 -0.33 -2.49
CA ALA A 46 -0.53 0.77 -3.23
C ALA A 46 0.26 0.26 -4.44
N LYS A 47 1.12 -0.75 -4.25
CA LYS A 47 1.86 -1.41 -5.34
C LYS A 47 0.95 -2.04 -6.39
N ALA A 48 -0.15 -2.67 -5.96
CA ALA A 48 -1.14 -3.23 -6.89
C ALA A 48 -1.84 -2.12 -7.69
N LEU A 49 -2.19 -1.01 -7.04
CA LEU A 49 -2.77 0.15 -7.71
C LEU A 49 -1.79 0.78 -8.69
N GLU A 50 -0.51 0.93 -8.34
CA GLU A 50 0.54 1.40 -9.26
C GLU A 50 0.67 0.49 -10.48
N PHE A 51 0.65 -0.82 -10.28
CA PHE A 51 0.66 -1.81 -11.37
C PHE A 51 -0.54 -1.61 -12.31
N TYR A 52 -1.76 -1.51 -11.78
CA TYR A 52 -2.96 -1.31 -12.59
C TYR A 52 -3.08 0.10 -13.16
N ALA A 53 -2.48 1.11 -12.54
CA ALA A 53 -2.48 2.48 -13.03
C ALA A 53 -1.60 2.66 -14.28
N ASP A 54 -0.48 1.93 -14.35
CA ASP A 54 0.48 1.98 -15.46
C ASP A 54 -0.15 1.54 -16.77
N ALA A 55 -0.20 2.49 -17.71
CA ALA A 55 -0.70 2.28 -19.06
C ALA A 55 -0.09 1.06 -19.74
N ASN A 56 1.19 0.75 -19.54
CA ASN A 56 1.84 -0.40 -20.19
C ASN A 56 1.38 -1.75 -19.65
N ASN A 57 0.86 -1.79 -18.41
CA ASN A 57 0.42 -3.03 -17.78
C ASN A 57 -1.02 -3.39 -18.14
N TRP A 58 -1.86 -2.42 -18.50
CA TRP A 58 -3.23 -2.66 -18.98
C TRP A 58 -3.44 -2.34 -20.46
N ARG A 59 -2.58 -1.53 -21.11
CA ARG A 59 -2.50 -1.44 -22.57
C ARG A 59 -1.53 -2.49 -23.07
N MET A 60 -2.08 -3.57 -23.61
CA MET A 60 -1.33 -4.48 -24.46
C MET A 60 -1.04 -3.80 -25.80
N ASP A 61 -0.07 -2.87 -25.83
CA ASP A 61 0.38 -2.22 -27.05
C ASP A 61 1.31 -3.11 -27.90
N ALA A 62 0.96 -4.39 -28.05
CA ALA A 62 1.63 -5.33 -28.93
C ALA A 62 0.96 -5.31 -30.33
N PRO A 63 1.72 -5.41 -31.43
CA PRO A 63 1.15 -5.47 -32.78
C PRO A 63 0.29 -6.75 -32.90
N GLY A 64 -1.03 -6.58 -32.93
CA GLY A 64 -2.03 -7.65 -32.77
C GLY A 64 -3.21 -7.31 -31.84
N PHE A 65 -3.22 -6.11 -31.27
CA PHE A 65 -4.24 -5.53 -30.36
C PHE A 65 -5.62 -6.20 -30.30
N VAL A 66 -5.88 -6.78 -29.13
CA VAL A 66 -7.21 -7.05 -28.61
C VAL A 66 -7.82 -5.72 -28.16
N ASP A 67 -9.01 -5.38 -28.65
CA ASP A 67 -9.78 -4.25 -28.10
C ASP A 67 -10.07 -4.56 -26.62
N LEU A 68 -9.43 -3.81 -25.72
CA LEU A 68 -9.60 -4.01 -24.28
C LEU A 68 -11.05 -3.79 -23.91
N SER A 69 -11.57 -4.72 -23.11
CA SER A 69 -12.92 -4.63 -22.57
C SER A 69 -13.09 -3.34 -21.76
N VAL A 70 -14.33 -2.86 -21.65
CA VAL A 70 -14.66 -1.70 -20.81
C VAL A 70 -14.16 -1.89 -19.38
N ALA A 71 -14.15 -3.13 -18.87
CA ALA A 71 -13.69 -3.47 -17.53
C ALA A 71 -12.19 -3.18 -17.34
N GLU A 72 -11.33 -3.53 -18.29
CA GLU A 72 -9.87 -3.34 -18.15
C GLU A 72 -9.47 -1.85 -18.19
N LYS A 73 -10.13 -1.05 -19.06
CA LYS A 73 -9.96 0.41 -19.09
C LYS A 73 -10.47 1.07 -17.79
N ASP A 74 -11.59 0.60 -17.25
CA ASP A 74 -12.15 1.05 -15.97
C ASP A 74 -11.21 0.76 -14.80
N HIS A 75 -10.62 -0.43 -14.74
CA HIS A 75 -9.68 -0.80 -13.67
C HIS A 75 -8.43 0.11 -13.64
N GLY A 76 -7.84 0.41 -14.79
CA GLY A 76 -6.69 1.33 -14.84
C GLY A 76 -7.04 2.77 -14.47
N GLN A 77 -8.23 3.25 -14.85
CA GLN A 77 -8.71 4.57 -14.45
C GLN A 77 -8.96 4.64 -12.94
N ARG A 78 -9.68 3.68 -12.38
CA ARG A 78 -9.97 3.61 -10.94
C ARG A 78 -8.71 3.47 -10.09
N ALA A 79 -7.70 2.75 -10.59
CA ALA A 79 -6.42 2.65 -9.92
C ALA A 79 -5.68 4.00 -9.84
N ARG A 80 -5.68 4.78 -10.92
CA ARG A 80 -5.12 6.15 -10.92
C ARG A 80 -5.88 7.09 -9.99
N GLU A 81 -7.22 7.04 -10.01
CA GLU A 81 -8.05 7.84 -9.12
C GLU A 81 -7.81 7.51 -7.65
N ALA A 82 -7.64 6.23 -7.31
CA ALA A 82 -7.31 5.79 -5.96
C ALA A 82 -5.93 6.30 -5.50
N LEU A 83 -4.91 6.28 -6.37
CA LEU A 83 -3.57 6.80 -6.03
C LEU A 83 -3.55 8.31 -5.78
N THR A 84 -4.46 9.08 -6.39
CA THR A 84 -4.56 10.53 -6.14
C THR A 84 -5.27 10.90 -4.83
N GLN A 85 -5.90 9.94 -4.15
CA GLN A 85 -6.59 10.16 -2.87
C GLN A 85 -5.76 9.74 -1.64
N VAL A 86 -4.61 9.10 -1.87
CA VAL A 86 -3.65 8.67 -0.85
C VAL A 86 -2.57 9.74 -0.68
#